data_AF-A0A1I2AF32-F1
#
_entry.id   AF-A0A1I2AF32-F1
#
_cell.length_a   1.000
_cell.length_b   1.000
_cell.length_c   1.000
_cell.angle_alpha   90.00
_cell.angle_beta   90.00
_cell.angle_gamma   90.00
#
_symmetry.space_group_name_H-M   'P 1'
#
loop_
_entity.id
_entity.type
_entity.pdbx_description
1 polymer ?
#
loop_
_entity_poly.entity_id
_entity_poly.type
_entity_poly.pdbx_seq_one_letter_code
_entity_poly.pdbx_strand_id
1 'polypeptide(L)'
;MARFGTKAAANSEPKSKYNATKALLDLGKKTIVKLTSQQVKDMKEFGYDKESFIIFDSSLEARFYRDQLLPLVEEQSVFVEFQPKYVLQPKFEKEGMKHREITYSPDFKVTYFSGKVVLFDVKGAEDQKFPIKRKMFDYTNPDLPPLVVMKYVVKFGGWITIEEYAIKKREENKLKKAAAN
;
A
#
# COMPACT_ATOMS: atom_id res chain seq x y z
N MET A 1 -42.83 13.41 -38.11
CA MET A 1 -42.24 13.85 -36.82
C MET A 1 -41.99 12.62 -35.96
N ALA A 2 -40.79 12.04 -36.05
CA ALA A 2 -40.41 10.85 -35.27
C ALA A 2 -39.59 11.29 -34.04
N ARG A 3 -40.09 11.00 -32.84
CA ARG A 3 -39.34 11.08 -31.59
C ARG A 3 -38.55 9.78 -31.44
N PHE A 4 -37.22 9.85 -31.41
CA PHE A 4 -36.38 8.77 -30.92
C PHE A 4 -35.46 9.29 -29.83
N GLY A 5 -35.64 8.74 -28.63
CA GLY A 5 -34.97 9.13 -27.41
C GLY A 5 -33.49 8.78 -27.42
N THR A 6 -32.69 9.70 -26.89
CA THR A 6 -31.29 9.51 -26.56
C THR A 6 -31.17 8.61 -25.32
N LYS A 7 -30.81 7.34 -25.52
CA LYS A 7 -30.28 6.51 -24.43
C LYS A 7 -28.85 6.97 -24.14
N ALA A 8 -28.66 7.63 -23.01
CA ALA A 8 -27.33 7.87 -22.44
C ALA A 8 -26.66 6.51 -22.18
N ALA A 9 -25.55 6.25 -22.88
CA ALA A 9 -24.72 5.09 -22.63
C ALA A 9 -24.01 5.27 -21.28
N ALA A 10 -24.53 4.60 -20.25
CA ALA A 10 -23.85 4.43 -18.98
C ALA A 10 -22.64 3.52 -19.22
N ASN A 11 -21.51 4.12 -19.57
CA ASN A 11 -20.24 3.42 -19.72
C ASN A 11 -19.65 3.18 -18.31
N SER A 12 -20.23 2.25 -17.55
CA SER A 12 -19.63 1.79 -16.30
C SER A 12 -18.55 0.78 -16.64
N GLU A 13 -17.31 1.26 -16.78
CA GLU A 13 -16.13 0.39 -16.85
C GLU A 13 -16.17 -0.62 -15.69
N PRO A 14 -15.86 -1.91 -15.94
CA PRO A 14 -15.82 -2.90 -14.88
C PRO A 14 -14.76 -2.47 -13.86
N LYS A 15 -15.21 -2.15 -12.62
CA LYS A 15 -14.31 -1.86 -11.50
C LYS A 15 -13.39 -3.07 -11.30
N SER A 16 -12.13 -2.93 -11.72
CA SER A 16 -11.08 -3.90 -11.43
C SER A 16 -11.10 -4.23 -9.94
N LYS A 17 -11.08 -5.52 -9.61
CA LYS A 17 -10.98 -6.07 -8.24
C LYS A 17 -9.73 -5.55 -7.49
N TYR A 18 -8.80 -4.92 -8.21
CA TYR A 18 -7.52 -4.41 -7.72
C TYR A 18 -7.45 -2.88 -7.62
N ASN A 19 -8.49 -2.14 -8.01
CA ASN A 19 -8.46 -0.68 -7.93
C ASN A 19 -8.72 -0.23 -6.49
N ALA A 20 -7.65 -0.15 -5.70
CA ALA A 20 -7.66 0.51 -4.42
C ALA A 20 -8.21 1.93 -4.59
N THR A 21 -9.22 2.28 -3.80
CA THR A 21 -9.72 3.66 -3.75
C THR A 21 -8.71 4.49 -2.96
N LYS A 22 -8.20 5.56 -3.58
CA LYS A 22 -7.38 6.57 -2.91
C LYS A 22 -8.12 7.09 -1.67
N ALA A 23 -7.37 7.49 -0.65
CA ALA A 23 -7.95 7.91 0.61
C ALA A 23 -7.32 9.21 1.11
N LEU A 24 -8.15 10.06 1.71
CA LEU A 24 -7.73 11.25 2.43
C LEU A 24 -7.74 10.93 3.92
N LEU A 25 -6.63 11.16 4.60
CA LEU A 25 -6.55 11.17 6.06
C LEU A 25 -6.60 12.62 6.54
N ASP A 26 -7.57 12.93 7.39
CA ASP A 26 -7.59 14.16 8.20
C ASP A 26 -6.79 13.89 9.48
N LEU A 27 -5.68 14.61 9.67
CA LEU A 27 -4.76 14.40 10.78
C LEU A 27 -5.37 14.86 12.11
N GLY A 28 -6.13 15.96 12.12
CA GLY A 28 -6.75 16.49 13.33
C GLY A 28 -7.89 15.60 13.85
N LYS A 29 -8.74 15.12 12.95
CA LYS A 29 -9.88 14.25 13.32
C LYS A 29 -9.53 12.76 13.31
N LYS A 30 -8.38 12.39 12.76
CA LYS A 30 -7.94 11.00 12.54
C LYS A 30 -8.95 10.17 11.74
N THR A 31 -9.69 10.83 10.83
CA THR A 31 -10.71 10.20 9.99
C THR A 31 -10.18 9.94 8.59
N ILE A 32 -10.66 8.85 7.98
CA ILE A 32 -10.26 8.43 6.63
C ILE A 32 -11.47 8.50 5.72
N VAL A 33 -11.36 9.26 4.64
CA VAL A 33 -12.40 9.42 3.62
C VAL A 33 -11.89 8.86 2.30
N LYS A 34 -12.70 8.03 1.63
CA LYS A 34 -12.35 7.53 0.29
C LYS A 34 -12.58 8.63 -0.73
N LEU A 35 -11.62 8.81 -1.63
CA LEU A 35 -11.70 9.77 -2.72
C LEU A 35 -11.91 9.08 -4.06
N THR A 36 -12.67 9.75 -4.93
CA THR A 36 -12.78 9.40 -6.34
C THR A 36 -11.60 9.95 -7.14
N SER A 37 -11.38 9.41 -8.34
CA SER A 37 -10.32 9.91 -9.23
C SER A 37 -10.48 11.39 -9.58
N GLN A 38 -11.72 11.87 -9.71
CA GLN A 38 -12.00 13.28 -9.99
C GLN A 38 -11.64 14.14 -8.80
N GLN A 39 -12.11 13.79 -7.59
CA GLN A 39 -11.78 14.55 -6.37
C GLN A 39 -10.27 14.64 -6.14
N VAL A 40 -9.51 13.58 -6.42
CA VAL A 40 -8.05 13.60 -6.31
C VAL A 40 -7.42 14.56 -7.31
N LYS A 41 -7.95 14.64 -8.54
CA LYS A 41 -7.47 15.62 -9.53
C LYS A 41 -7.79 17.03 -9.07
N ASP A 42 -9.02 17.28 -8.66
CA ASP A 42 -9.48 18.58 -8.20
C ASP A 42 -8.62 19.05 -7.01
N MET A 43 -8.40 18.20 -6.01
CA MET A 43 -7.54 18.55 -4.87
C MET A 43 -6.10 18.85 -5.28
N LYS A 44 -5.56 18.16 -6.29
CA LYS A 44 -4.21 18.44 -6.80
C LYS A 44 -4.14 19.73 -7.61
N GLU A 45 -5.21 20.06 -8.32
CA GLU A 45 -5.30 21.24 -9.18
C GLU A 45 -5.57 22.51 -8.38
N PHE A 46 -6.56 22.47 -7.47
CA PHE A 46 -6.93 23.61 -6.62
C PHE A 46 -6.06 23.73 -5.36
N GLY A 47 -5.26 22.70 -5.07
CA GLY A 47 -4.51 22.61 -3.83
C GLY A 47 -5.35 22.14 -2.65
N TYR A 48 -4.67 21.67 -1.61
CA TYR A 48 -5.25 21.32 -0.32
C TYR A 48 -4.22 21.55 0.77
N ASP A 49 -4.70 21.71 2.01
CA ASP A 49 -3.83 21.86 3.16
C ASP A 49 -3.09 20.53 3.46
N LYS A 50 -1.80 20.51 3.16
CA LYS A 50 -0.93 19.34 3.37
C LYS A 50 -0.51 19.16 4.83
N GLU A 51 -0.70 20.18 5.67
CA GLU A 51 -0.43 20.08 7.11
C GLU A 51 -1.58 19.40 7.83
N SER A 52 -2.82 19.59 7.37
CA SER A 52 -4.01 18.95 7.93
C SER A 52 -4.40 17.64 7.24
N PHE A 53 -4.07 17.47 5.96
CA PHE A 53 -4.54 16.33 5.17
C PHE A 53 -3.44 15.60 4.40
N ILE A 54 -3.53 14.26 4.37
CA ILE A 54 -2.62 13.40 3.60
C ILE A 54 -3.44 12.52 2.64
N ILE A 55 -3.03 12.48 1.37
CA ILE A 55 -3.62 11.59 0.36
C ILE A 55 -2.78 10.32 0.24
N PHE A 56 -3.44 9.17 0.32
CA PHE A 56 -2.88 7.83 0.16
C PHE A 56 -3.40 7.15 -1.10
N ASP A 57 -2.62 6.20 -1.62
CA ASP A 57 -3.01 5.39 -2.78
C ASP A 57 -4.05 4.33 -2.43
N SER A 58 -4.11 3.94 -1.16
CA SER A 58 -5.18 3.09 -0.64
C SER A 58 -5.69 3.51 0.74
N SER A 59 -6.96 3.15 1.01
CA SER A 59 -7.52 3.29 2.36
C SER A 59 -6.82 2.42 3.41
N LEU A 60 -6.12 1.36 2.99
CA LEU A 60 -5.41 0.46 3.90
C LEU A 60 -4.08 1.08 4.35
N GLU A 61 -3.34 1.72 3.43
CA GLU A 61 -2.15 2.52 3.77
C GLU A 61 -2.51 3.66 4.72
N ALA A 62 -3.57 4.42 4.41
CA ALA A 62 -4.04 5.52 5.27
C ALA A 62 -4.36 5.01 6.68
N ARG A 63 -4.97 3.82 6.77
CA ARG A 63 -5.29 3.18 8.03
C ARG A 63 -4.03 2.74 8.79
N PHE A 64 -3.06 2.14 8.09
CA PHE A 64 -1.81 1.73 8.71
C PHE A 64 -1.07 2.93 9.28
N TYR A 65 -0.95 4.00 8.49
CA TYR A 65 -0.33 5.23 8.93
C TYR A 65 -1.05 5.78 10.17
N ARG A 66 -2.38 5.94 10.13
CA ARG A 66 -3.16 6.42 11.29
C ARG A 66 -2.99 5.55 12.54
N ASP A 67 -3.08 4.23 12.39
CA ASP A 67 -3.15 3.30 13.51
C ASP A 67 -1.77 2.98 14.12
N GLN A 68 -0.69 3.05 13.33
CA GLN A 68 0.64 2.54 13.72
C GLN A 68 1.73 3.60 13.68
N LEU A 69 1.68 4.55 12.74
CA LEU A 69 2.77 5.51 12.52
C LEU A 69 2.44 6.89 13.08
N LEU A 70 1.21 7.35 12.95
CA LEU A 70 0.79 8.68 13.38
C LEU A 70 1.03 8.93 14.88
N PRO A 71 0.72 8.00 15.82
CA PRO A 71 1.06 8.21 17.22
C PRO A 71 2.56 8.40 17.45
N LEU A 72 3.40 7.64 16.73
CA LEU A 72 4.85 7.74 16.83
C LEU A 72 5.40 9.05 16.25
N VAL A 73 4.77 9.54 15.17
CA VAL A 73 5.09 10.84 14.57
C VAL A 73 4.68 11.98 15.50
N GLU A 74 3.50 11.92 16.13
CA GLU A 74 3.02 12.88 17.11
C GLU A 74 3.94 12.93 18.35
N GLU A 75 4.43 11.77 18.79
CA GLU A 75 5.43 11.64 19.86
C GLU A 75 6.85 12.05 19.45
N GLN A 76 7.06 12.41 18.18
CA GLN A 76 8.37 12.73 17.60
C GLN A 76 9.40 11.63 17.83
N SER A 77 8.98 10.36 17.78
CA SER A 77 9.86 9.20 17.99
C SER A 77 10.30 8.55 16.66
N VAL A 78 9.66 8.93 15.55
CA VAL A 78 9.98 8.46 14.20
C VAL A 78 9.88 9.56 13.16
N PHE A 79 10.65 9.43 12.09
CA PHE A 79 10.48 10.15 10.83
C PHE A 79 9.94 9.19 9.76
N VAL A 80 8.91 9.61 9.03
CA VAL A 80 8.25 8.80 8.01
C VAL A 80 8.43 9.40 6.63
N GLU A 81 9.06 8.65 5.73
CA GLU A 81 9.17 8.96 4.30
C GLU A 81 8.14 8.10 3.54
N PHE A 82 7.31 8.74 2.71
CA PHE A 82 6.26 8.08 1.94
C PHE A 82 6.78 7.62 0.60
N GLN A 83 6.48 6.37 0.23
CA GLN A 83 6.75 5.79 -1.09
C GLN A 83 8.17 6.01 -1.63
N PRO A 84 9.24 5.78 -0.84
CA PRO A 84 10.61 5.88 -1.33
C PRO A 84 10.81 4.95 -2.54
N LYS A 85 11.64 5.35 -3.49
CA LYS A 85 11.82 4.60 -4.75
C LYS A 85 13.18 3.91 -4.77
N TYR A 86 13.16 2.59 -4.92
CA TYR A 86 14.37 1.77 -5.04
C TYR A 86 14.42 1.10 -6.42
N VAL A 87 15.61 1.07 -7.03
CA VAL A 87 15.84 0.39 -8.30
C VAL A 87 16.11 -1.09 -8.02
N LEU A 88 15.31 -1.98 -8.61
CA LEU A 88 15.52 -3.42 -8.56
C LEU A 88 16.38 -3.91 -9.73
N GLN A 89 16.15 -3.31 -10.90
CA GLN A 89 16.89 -3.58 -12.11
C GLN A 89 17.10 -2.25 -12.86
N PRO A 90 18.36 -1.84 -13.11
CA PRO A 90 18.63 -0.65 -13.90
C PRO A 90 18.05 -0.76 -15.31
N LYS A 91 17.79 0.38 -15.94
CA LYS A 91 17.50 0.43 -17.38
C LYS A 91 18.70 -0.13 -18.15
N PHE A 92 18.45 -0.87 -19.22
CA PHE A 92 19.50 -1.40 -20.08
C PHE A 92 19.02 -1.47 -21.53
N GLU A 93 19.94 -1.64 -22.45
CA GLU A 93 19.64 -1.84 -23.87
C GLU A 93 20.18 -3.20 -24.31
N LYS A 94 19.37 -3.97 -25.03
CA LYS A 94 19.78 -5.25 -25.61
C LYS A 94 19.29 -5.30 -27.05
N GLU A 95 20.21 -5.51 -28.00
CA GLU A 95 19.88 -5.62 -29.44
C GLU A 95 19.07 -4.40 -29.96
N GLY A 96 19.42 -3.19 -29.52
CA GLY A 96 18.72 -1.95 -29.89
C GLY A 96 17.38 -1.73 -29.18
N MET A 97 16.92 -2.68 -28.36
CA MET A 97 15.71 -2.54 -27.56
C MET A 97 16.01 -1.98 -26.17
N LYS A 98 15.38 -0.85 -25.84
CA LYS A 98 15.50 -0.19 -24.54
C LYS A 98 14.55 -0.80 -23.52
N HIS A 99 15.10 -1.36 -22.46
CA HIS A 99 14.36 -1.86 -21.31
C HIS A 99 14.33 -0.79 -20.21
N ARG A 100 13.11 -0.45 -19.74
CA ARG A 100 12.93 0.49 -18.62
C ARG A 100 13.39 -0.15 -17.31
N GLU A 101 13.79 0.71 -16.38
CA GLU A 101 14.11 0.27 -15.02
C GLU A 101 12.92 -0.42 -14.36
N ILE A 102 13.21 -1.45 -13.56
CA ILE A 102 12.24 -2.03 -12.64
C ILE A 102 12.51 -1.42 -11.28
N THR A 103 11.48 -0.85 -10.67
CA THR A 103 11.57 -0.21 -9.35
C THR A 103 10.59 -0.84 -8.38
N TYR A 104 10.91 -0.69 -7.10
CA TYR A 104 10.06 -1.06 -5.98
C TYR A 104 9.94 0.11 -5.04
N SER A 105 8.70 0.42 -4.65
CA SER A 105 8.37 1.49 -3.72
C SER A 105 7.58 0.89 -2.57
N PRO A 106 8.19 0.64 -1.39
CA PRO A 106 7.44 0.32 -0.20
C PRO A 106 6.59 1.53 0.20
N ASP A 107 5.49 1.32 0.91
CA ASP A 107 4.57 2.41 1.24
C ASP A 107 5.19 3.42 2.20
N PHE A 108 6.01 2.94 3.14
CA PHE A 108 6.66 3.79 4.14
C PHE A 108 8.10 3.37 4.40
N LYS A 109 8.96 4.35 4.63
CA LYS A 109 10.25 4.18 5.31
C LYS A 109 10.21 4.93 6.62
N VAL A 110 10.39 4.19 7.70
CA VAL A 110 10.30 4.70 9.06
C VAL A 110 11.70 4.69 9.66
N THR A 111 12.17 5.87 10.05
CA THR A 111 13.45 6.05 10.73
C THR A 111 13.16 6.37 12.18
N TYR A 112 13.50 5.46 13.08
CA TYR A 112 13.38 5.65 14.52
C TYR A 112 14.54 6.53 15.02
N PHE A 113 14.31 7.29 16.08
CA PHE A 113 15.34 8.14 16.68
C PHE A 113 16.53 7.35 17.23
N SER A 114 16.35 6.05 17.49
CA SER A 114 17.44 5.11 17.81
C SER A 114 18.40 4.83 16.64
N GLY A 115 18.12 5.34 15.44
CA GLY A 115 18.86 5.09 14.20
C GLY A 115 18.38 3.84 13.45
N LYS A 116 17.46 3.05 14.02
CA LYS A 116 16.86 1.92 13.31
C LYS A 116 15.98 2.42 12.17
N VAL A 117 16.16 1.84 10.99
CA VAL A 117 15.28 2.09 9.83
C VAL A 117 14.48 0.83 9.52
N VAL A 118 13.23 0.98 9.13
CA VAL A 118 12.35 -0.12 8.70
C VAL A 118 11.57 0.32 7.47
N LEU A 119 11.45 -0.55 6.48
CA LEU A 119 10.61 -0.34 5.31
C LEU A 119 9.29 -1.10 5.52
N PHE A 120 8.16 -0.40 5.50
CA PHE A 120 6.85 -1.01 5.63
C PHE A 120 6.12 -1.03 4.28
N ASP A 121 5.53 -2.17 3.96
CA ASP A 121 4.66 -2.37 2.81
C ASP A 121 3.34 -2.98 3.29
N VAL A 122 2.22 -2.35 2.93
CA VAL A 122 0.89 -2.66 3.43
C VAL A 122 0.11 -3.42 2.36
N LYS A 123 -0.26 -4.66 2.67
CA LYS A 123 -0.94 -5.56 1.72
C LYS A 123 -2.32 -5.97 2.21
N GLY A 124 -3.32 -5.77 1.36
CA GLY A 124 -4.66 -6.31 1.53
C GLY A 124 -4.77 -7.71 0.94
N ALA A 125 -4.88 -7.78 -0.39
CA ALA A 125 -4.91 -9.02 -1.16
C ALA A 125 -3.49 -9.48 -1.54
N GLU A 126 -3.32 -10.79 -1.73
CA GLU A 126 -2.07 -11.35 -2.23
C GLU A 126 -1.91 -11.02 -3.72
N ASP A 127 -0.89 -10.21 -4.04
CA ASP A 127 -0.41 -10.04 -5.42
C ASP A 127 0.61 -11.13 -5.73
N GLN A 128 0.35 -11.94 -6.76
CA GLN A 128 1.24 -13.02 -7.19
C GLN A 128 2.64 -12.51 -7.58
N LYS A 129 2.77 -11.24 -7.97
CA LYS A 129 4.07 -10.61 -8.33
C LYS A 129 4.84 -10.09 -7.12
N PHE A 130 4.23 -10.01 -5.95
CA PHE A 130 4.88 -9.47 -4.76
C PHE A 130 6.08 -10.31 -4.28
N PRO A 131 5.99 -11.66 -4.18
CA PRO A 131 7.10 -12.48 -3.70
C PRO A 131 8.37 -12.34 -4.56
N ILE A 132 8.22 -12.26 -5.89
CA ILE A 132 9.37 -12.07 -6.78
C ILE A 132 9.98 -10.68 -6.62
N LYS A 133 9.16 -9.63 -6.47
CA LYS A 133 9.65 -8.27 -6.21
C LYS A 133 10.37 -8.16 -4.87
N ARG A 134 9.82 -8.76 -3.80
CA ARG A 134 10.48 -8.83 -2.48
C ARG A 134 11.83 -9.53 -2.58
N LYS A 135 11.87 -10.70 -3.23
CA LYS A 135 13.13 -11.44 -3.44
C LYS A 135 14.17 -10.64 -4.23
N MET A 136 13.74 -9.93 -5.27
CA MET A 136 14.64 -9.04 -6.04
C MET A 136 15.10 -7.85 -5.20
N PHE A 137 14.22 -7.27 -4.39
CA PHE A 137 14.55 -6.16 -3.50
C PHE A 137 15.67 -6.54 -2.53
N ASP A 138 15.49 -7.66 -1.82
CA ASP A 138 16.46 -8.17 -0.84
C ASP A 138 17.80 -8.53 -1.51
N TYR A 139 17.77 -9.06 -2.73
CA TYR A 139 18.99 -9.43 -3.47
C TYR A 139 19.75 -8.19 -4.00
N THR A 140 19.06 -7.25 -4.62
CA THR A 140 19.69 -6.07 -5.23
C THR A 140 20.17 -5.08 -4.18
N ASN A 141 19.53 -5.06 -3.00
CA ASN A 141 19.80 -4.08 -1.96
C ASN A 141 20.08 -4.74 -0.59
N PRO A 142 21.18 -5.51 -0.45
CA PRO A 142 21.48 -6.25 0.77
C PRO A 142 21.74 -5.34 1.99
N ASP A 143 22.21 -4.11 1.75
CA ASP A 143 22.48 -3.13 2.80
C ASP A 143 21.24 -2.34 3.23
N LEU A 144 20.11 -2.52 2.54
CA LEU A 144 18.88 -1.81 2.90
C LEU A 144 18.21 -2.43 4.13
N PRO A 145 17.43 -1.62 4.85
CA PRO A 145 16.72 -2.09 6.03
C PRO A 145 15.66 -3.15 5.68
N PRO A 146 15.24 -3.97 6.66
CA PRO A 146 14.26 -5.02 6.45
C PRO A 146 12.94 -4.50 5.88
N LEU A 147 12.44 -5.18 4.84
CA LEU A 147 11.10 -4.99 4.33
C LEU A 147 10.09 -5.78 5.16
N VAL A 148 9.30 -5.08 5.96
CA VAL A 148 8.24 -5.61 6.81
C VAL A 148 6.90 -5.44 6.11
N VAL A 149 6.24 -6.57 5.85
CA VAL A 149 4.97 -6.59 5.12
C VAL A 149 3.83 -6.73 6.11
N MET A 150 2.97 -5.72 6.17
CA MET A 150 1.87 -5.62 7.12
C MET A 150 0.55 -5.98 6.46
N LYS A 151 -0.28 -6.74 7.18
CA LYS A 151 -1.63 -7.13 6.79
C LYS A 151 -2.59 -6.76 7.91
N TYR A 152 -3.80 -6.33 7.55
CA TYR A 152 -4.85 -6.12 8.53
C TYR A 152 -5.80 -7.32 8.55
N VAL A 153 -5.83 -8.05 9.68
CA VAL A 153 -6.68 -9.23 9.87
C VAL A 153 -7.39 -9.14 11.23
N VAL A 154 -8.67 -8.79 11.20
CA VAL A 154 -9.52 -8.64 12.41
C VAL A 154 -9.47 -9.89 13.28
N LYS A 155 -9.56 -11.08 12.67
CA LYS A 155 -9.53 -12.38 13.35
C LYS A 155 -8.30 -12.55 14.27
N PHE A 156 -7.17 -11.92 13.91
CA PHE A 156 -5.92 -12.06 14.64
C PHE A 156 -5.53 -10.81 15.45
N GLY A 157 -6.50 -9.92 15.72
CA GLY A 157 -6.28 -8.72 16.54
C GLY A 157 -5.91 -7.46 15.74
N GLY A 158 -5.98 -7.49 14.41
CA GLY A 158 -5.72 -6.31 13.56
C GLY A 158 -4.42 -6.43 12.76
N TRP A 159 -3.50 -5.50 12.96
CA TRP A 159 -2.22 -5.46 12.22
C TRP A 159 -1.33 -6.65 12.60
N ILE A 160 -0.89 -7.38 11.58
CA ILE A 160 -0.05 -8.57 11.71
C ILE A 160 0.94 -8.61 10.55
N THR A 161 2.15 -9.13 10.78
CA THR A 161 3.11 -9.33 9.68
C THR A 161 2.66 -10.49 8.78
N ILE A 162 3.11 -10.50 7.52
CA ILE A 162 2.82 -11.60 6.60
C ILE A 162 3.37 -12.95 7.09
N GLU A 163 4.47 -12.93 7.83
CA GLU A 163 5.15 -14.10 8.37
C GLU A 163 4.34 -14.72 9.51
N GLU A 164 3.90 -13.90 10.48
CA GLU A 164 3.01 -14.35 11.55
C GLU A 164 1.64 -14.81 10.99
N TYR A 165 1.11 -14.11 9.99
CA TYR A 165 -0.11 -14.53 9.31
C TYR A 165 0.02 -15.94 8.71
N ALA A 166 1.14 -16.22 8.03
CA ALA A 166 1.41 -17.51 7.42
C ALA A 166 1.53 -18.63 8.48
N ILE A 167 2.14 -18.36 9.63
CA ILE A 167 2.23 -19.31 10.75
C ILE A 167 0.83 -19.65 11.27
N LYS A 168 0.02 -18.65 11.62
CA LYS A 168 -1.34 -18.85 12.15
C LYS A 168 -2.23 -19.60 11.14
N LYS A 169 -2.13 -19.28 9.85
CA LYS A 169 -2.86 -20.00 8.78
C LYS A 169 -2.47 -21.47 8.70
N ARG A 170 -1.19 -21.80 8.85
CA ARG A 170 -0.72 -23.19 8.85
C ARG A 170 -1.25 -23.96 10.05
N GLU A 171 -1.27 -23.36 11.23
CA GLU A 171 -1.82 -23.96 12.45
C GLU A 171 -3.32 -24.24 12.30
N GLU A 172 -4.10 -23.28 11.80
CA GLU A 172 -5.53 -23.50 11.53
C GLU A 172 -5.77 -24.65 10.56
N ASN A 173 -4.96 -24.74 9.50
CA ASN A 173 -5.07 -25.83 8.53
C ASN A 173 -4.70 -27.18 9.15
N LYS A 174 -3.73 -27.22 10.07
CA LYS A 174 -3.39 -28.45 10.82
C LYS A 174 -4.54 -28.85 11.74
N LEU A 175 -5.11 -27.93 12.51
CA LEU A 175 -6.25 -28.18 13.40
C LEU A 175 -7.48 -28.66 12.63
N LYS A 176 -7.77 -28.06 11.46
CA LYS A 176 -8.88 -28.50 10.60
C LYS A 176 -8.68 -29.90 10.05
N LYS A 177 -7.44 -30.26 9.66
CA LYS A 177 -7.12 -31.63 9.22
C LYS A 177 -7.24 -32.62 10.37
N ALA A 178 -6.79 -32.25 11.58
CA ALA A 178 -6.91 -33.08 12.76
C ALA A 178 -8.35 -33.27 13.23
N ALA A 179 -9.22 -32.28 13.04
CA ALA A 179 -10.66 -32.37 13.37
C ALA A 179 -11.50 -33.07 12.29
N ALA A 180 -10.94 -33.29 11.10
CA ALA A 180 -11.59 -33.97 9.98
C ALA A 180 -11.20 -35.46 9.87
N ASN A 181 -10.20 -35.90 10.65
CA ASN A 181 -9.79 -37.28 10.83
C ASN A 181 -10.34 -37.81 12.16
#